data_AF-A0AAD6M2L7-F1
#
_entry.id   AF-A0AAD6M2L7-F1
#
_cell.length_a   1.000
_cell.length_b   1.000
_cell.length_c   1.000
_cell.angle_alpha   90.00
_cell.angle_beta   90.00
_cell.angle_gamma   90.00
#
_symmetry.space_group_name_H-M   'P 1'
#
loop_
_entity.id
_entity.type
_entity.pdbx_description
1 polymer ?
#
loop_
_entity_poly.entity_id
_entity_poly.type
_entity_poly.pdbx_seq_one_letter_code
_entity_poly.pdbx_strand_id
1 'polypeptide(L)'
;MAISSLSFACRPGFPLRPCLFRRIQKVRFSSVAAIETLDVQENVIKGNSRNLGDCKAPEWKKLSSKELGLSNSLISMPTKKVLNGLKKNGYEVYLVGGCVRDLILKRIPKDFDIITSAELKEVVRAFSRCEIVGKWFPICHVHVGDTIVEVSSFSTTGRKFKVDLRNDIICPIDCDEKDYVRWKNCLQRDFTINGLMFDPYKRIVYDYMGGLEDIKKAKVRTVIPAGISFQEDCARILRAVRIAARLGFRFTRETAHFVKNLSHLLLRLDKPRIMMEMNYMLAYGSAEASLRILWKFGLLELLLPIQAAYFVRDGFKRRDKRSNMLLCLFSNLDKLLAPDRPCHSSLW
;
A
#
# COMPACT_ATOMS: atom_id res chain seq x y z
N MET A 1 52.53 -43.35 39.34
CA MET A 1 53.57 -42.90 38.37
C MET A 1 53.24 -43.48 37.00
N ALA A 2 53.59 -42.76 35.93
CA ALA A 2 53.25 -42.96 34.51
C ALA A 2 51.99 -42.19 34.03
N ILE A 3 52.23 -40.92 33.72
CA ILE A 3 51.36 -40.03 32.93
C ILE A 3 51.76 -40.26 31.47
N SER A 4 50.86 -40.76 30.62
CA SER A 4 51.05 -40.78 29.16
C SER A 4 50.11 -39.77 28.51
N SER A 5 50.68 -38.64 28.14
CA SER A 5 50.06 -37.58 27.36
C SER A 5 49.88 -38.01 25.89
N LEU A 6 48.64 -38.14 25.42
CA LEU A 6 48.33 -38.17 23.99
C LEU A 6 48.03 -36.75 23.51
N SER A 7 49.04 -36.14 22.88
CA SER A 7 48.93 -34.90 22.11
C SER A 7 48.40 -35.19 20.70
N PHE A 8 47.18 -34.74 20.40
CA PHE A 8 46.66 -34.68 19.03
C PHE A 8 47.24 -33.46 18.32
N ALA A 9 48.24 -33.68 17.45
CA ALA A 9 48.74 -32.71 16.50
C ALA A 9 48.08 -32.97 15.12
N CYS A 10 47.14 -32.11 14.74
CA CYS A 10 46.58 -32.08 13.39
C CYS A 10 47.66 -31.65 12.38
N ARG A 11 48.08 -32.55 11.49
CA ARG A 11 48.85 -32.19 10.30
C ARG A 11 47.93 -31.51 9.27
N PRO A 12 48.32 -30.36 8.68
CA PRO A 12 47.64 -29.77 7.55
C PRO A 12 48.15 -30.42 6.26
N GLY A 13 47.25 -30.74 5.31
CA GLY A 13 47.70 -31.20 4.00
C GLY A 13 46.67 -32.01 3.23
N PHE A 14 45.68 -31.31 2.65
CA PHE A 14 45.08 -31.77 1.38
C PHE A 14 45.30 -30.68 0.34
N PRO A 15 45.87 -31.01 -0.84
CA PRO A 15 46.23 -30.02 -1.85
C PRO A 15 44.96 -29.51 -2.55
N LEU A 16 44.75 -28.20 -2.50
CA LEU A 16 43.81 -27.50 -3.37
C LEU A 16 44.28 -27.68 -4.83
N ARG A 17 43.58 -28.51 -5.60
CA ARG A 17 43.67 -28.46 -7.07
C ARG A 17 43.09 -27.13 -7.53
N PRO A 18 43.81 -26.32 -8.32
CA PRO A 18 43.26 -25.11 -8.90
C PRO A 18 42.33 -25.50 -10.07
N CYS A 19 41.02 -25.48 -9.84
CA CYS A 19 40.06 -25.58 -10.94
C CYS A 19 39.96 -24.24 -11.67
N LEU A 20 40.76 -24.14 -12.73
CA LEU A 20 40.44 -23.60 -14.04
C LEU A 20 39.48 -22.39 -14.08
N PHE A 21 40.08 -21.23 -14.39
CA PHE A 21 39.43 -20.09 -15.04
C PHE A 21 38.32 -20.53 -16.00
N ARG A 22 37.06 -20.46 -15.55
CA ARG A 22 35.88 -20.53 -16.41
C ARG A 22 35.24 -19.15 -16.45
N ARG A 23 35.54 -18.46 -17.55
CA ARG A 23 34.73 -17.44 -18.24
C ARG A 23 33.67 -16.77 -17.37
N ILE A 24 34.01 -15.58 -16.86
CA ILE A 24 33.02 -14.53 -16.69
C ILE A 24 32.49 -14.23 -18.10
N GLN A 25 31.37 -14.84 -18.47
CA GLN A 25 30.57 -14.31 -19.57
C GLN A 25 30.04 -12.97 -19.06
N LYS A 26 30.71 -11.89 -19.46
CA LYS A 26 30.08 -10.56 -19.55
C LYS A 26 28.72 -10.79 -20.19
N VAL A 27 27.64 -10.53 -19.46
CA VAL A 27 26.32 -10.35 -20.05
C VAL A 27 26.45 -9.11 -20.94
N ARG A 28 26.80 -9.34 -22.21
CA ARG A 28 26.67 -8.35 -23.26
C ARG A 28 25.17 -8.15 -23.43
N PHE A 29 24.72 -6.92 -23.29
CA PHE A 29 23.45 -6.47 -23.87
C PHE A 29 23.54 -6.67 -25.39
N SER A 30 23.12 -7.83 -25.88
CA SER A 30 22.99 -8.07 -27.32
C SER A 30 21.64 -7.56 -27.78
N SER A 31 21.68 -6.40 -28.42
CA SER A 31 20.98 -6.07 -29.67
C SER A 31 19.58 -6.66 -29.86
N VAL A 32 18.59 -5.77 -29.67
CA VAL A 32 17.49 -5.46 -30.59
C VAL A 32 17.03 -6.63 -31.48
N ALA A 33 15.95 -7.28 -31.05
CA ALA A 33 15.09 -8.06 -31.93
C ALA A 33 13.70 -7.42 -31.94
N ALA A 34 13.40 -6.80 -33.09
CA ALA A 34 12.09 -6.42 -33.64
C ALA A 34 10.98 -6.13 -32.62
N ILE A 35 10.91 -4.86 -32.20
CA ILE A 35 9.65 -4.25 -31.76
C ILE A 35 9.03 -3.67 -33.03
N GLU A 36 7.84 -4.15 -33.39
CA GLU A 36 6.97 -3.47 -34.35
C GLU A 36 6.78 -2.03 -33.89
N THR A 37 7.42 -1.11 -34.61
CA THR A 37 7.33 0.33 -34.44
C THR A 37 5.92 0.75 -34.80
N LEU A 38 5.09 0.99 -33.79
CA LEU A 38 4.02 1.98 -33.93
C LEU A 38 4.71 3.34 -33.87
N ASP A 39 4.93 3.91 -35.05
CA ASP A 39 5.35 5.30 -35.22
C ASP A 39 4.38 6.21 -34.46
N VAL A 40 4.86 6.82 -33.38
CA VAL A 40 4.24 8.00 -32.81
C VAL A 40 5.27 9.11 -32.95
N GLN A 41 5.05 9.94 -33.97
CA GLN A 41 5.81 11.15 -34.23
C GLN A 41 5.92 12.01 -32.97
N GLU A 42 7.15 12.40 -32.65
CA GLU A 42 7.46 13.52 -31.78
C GLU A 42 6.86 14.80 -32.39
N ASN A 43 5.67 15.17 -31.94
CA ASN A 43 5.14 16.51 -32.17
C ASN A 43 5.05 17.25 -30.82
N VAL A 44 6.02 18.14 -30.67
CA VAL A 44 6.01 19.37 -29.89
C VAL A 44 4.59 19.80 -29.53
N ILE A 45 4.24 19.75 -28.23
CA ILE A 45 2.99 20.31 -27.71
C ILE A 45 3.10 21.84 -27.75
N LYS A 46 2.84 22.42 -28.93
CA LYS A 46 2.24 23.74 -29.07
C LYS A 46 0.73 23.52 -29.18
N GLY A 47 -0.02 24.33 -28.44
CA GLY A 47 -1.41 24.08 -28.11
C GLY A 47 -2.31 23.76 -29.29
N ASN A 48 -3.21 22.81 -29.06
CA ASN A 48 -4.58 22.92 -29.52
C ASN A 48 -5.48 22.18 -28.52
N SER A 49 -6.36 22.96 -27.90
CA SER A 49 -7.50 22.45 -27.15
C SER A 49 -8.39 21.69 -28.12
N ARG A 50 -8.69 20.42 -27.80
CA ARG A 50 -9.99 19.76 -27.98
C ARG A 50 -9.84 18.25 -27.74
N ASN A 51 -10.71 17.75 -26.87
CA ASN A 51 -10.98 16.35 -26.54
C ASN A 51 -10.08 15.68 -25.49
N LEU A 52 -10.00 16.31 -24.31
CA LEU A 52 -9.81 15.58 -23.05
C LEU A 52 -11.17 14.96 -22.69
N GLY A 53 -11.25 13.63 -22.75
CA GLY A 53 -12.47 12.89 -22.43
C GLY A 53 -13.00 13.26 -21.04
N ASP A 54 -14.25 13.71 -21.02
CA ASP A 54 -15.15 14.06 -19.92
C ASP A 54 -14.78 13.41 -18.55
N CYS A 55 -13.83 14.00 -17.83
CA CYS A 55 -13.50 13.62 -16.45
C CYS A 55 -14.38 14.45 -15.53
N LYS A 56 -15.68 14.14 -15.48
CA LYS A 56 -16.58 14.70 -14.46
C LYS A 56 -15.97 14.41 -13.09
N ALA A 57 -15.72 15.46 -12.30
CA ALA A 57 -15.28 15.31 -10.93
C ALA A 57 -16.27 14.36 -10.20
N PRO A 58 -15.78 13.41 -9.39
CA PRO A 58 -16.66 12.48 -8.70
C PRO A 58 -17.63 13.27 -7.82
N GLU A 59 -18.92 13.02 -8.02
CA GLU A 59 -19.97 13.61 -7.20
C GLU A 59 -19.82 13.13 -5.75
N TRP A 60 -19.95 14.07 -4.81
CA TRP A 60 -19.84 13.76 -3.39
C TRP A 60 -21.05 12.97 -2.93
N LYS A 61 -20.82 11.78 -2.38
CA LYS A 61 -21.88 10.89 -1.93
C LYS A 61 -21.84 10.73 -0.42
N LYS A 62 -23.02 10.85 0.20
CA LYS A 62 -23.25 10.55 1.62
C LYS A 62 -24.23 9.38 1.66
N LEU A 63 -23.76 8.21 2.09
CA LEU A 63 -24.58 7.00 2.13
C LEU A 63 -24.84 6.55 3.56
N SER A 64 -26.01 5.94 3.78
CA SER A 64 -26.31 5.31 5.05
C SER A 64 -25.47 4.05 5.26
N SER A 65 -24.89 3.89 6.44
CA SER A 65 -24.16 2.68 6.84
C SER A 65 -24.98 1.40 6.66
N LYS A 66 -26.31 1.46 6.83
CA LYS A 66 -27.20 0.31 6.63
C LYS A 66 -27.18 -0.20 5.19
N GLU A 67 -27.15 0.70 4.21
CA GLU A 67 -27.09 0.34 2.78
C GLU A 67 -25.79 -0.37 2.42
N LEU A 68 -24.72 -0.05 3.14
CA LEU A 68 -23.39 -0.63 2.96
C LEU A 68 -23.12 -1.83 3.87
N GLY A 69 -24.12 -2.27 4.65
CA GLY A 69 -23.99 -3.40 5.59
C GLY A 69 -23.03 -3.13 6.76
N LEU A 70 -22.74 -1.86 7.04
CA LEU A 70 -21.86 -1.44 8.12
C LEU A 70 -22.65 -1.37 9.43
N SER A 71 -22.15 -2.05 10.45
CA SER A 71 -22.69 -2.00 11.80
C SER A 71 -21.58 -1.68 12.81
N ASN A 72 -21.96 -0.99 13.88
CA ASN A 72 -21.02 -0.68 14.96
C ASN A 72 -20.54 -1.95 15.67
N SER A 73 -21.21 -3.09 15.54
CA SER A 73 -20.74 -4.37 16.10
C SER A 73 -19.42 -4.84 15.48
N LEU A 74 -19.15 -4.49 14.21
CA LEU A 74 -17.92 -4.86 13.51
C LEU A 74 -16.69 -4.06 13.99
N ILE A 75 -16.89 -2.97 14.72
CA ILE A 75 -15.80 -2.15 15.25
C ILE A 75 -15.28 -2.80 16.54
N SER A 76 -13.95 -2.95 16.64
CA SER A 76 -13.30 -3.53 17.82
C SER A 76 -13.62 -2.76 19.11
N MET A 77 -13.64 -3.46 20.24
CA MET A 77 -13.88 -2.84 21.55
C MET A 77 -12.83 -1.78 21.92
N PRO A 78 -11.51 -2.00 21.69
CA PRO A 78 -10.49 -0.96 21.86
C PRO A 78 -10.79 0.31 21.05
N THR A 79 -11.10 0.16 19.76
CA THR A 79 -11.42 1.30 18.87
C THR A 79 -12.68 2.04 19.35
N LYS A 80 -13.72 1.32 19.79
CA LYS A 80 -14.92 1.95 20.38
C LYS A 80 -14.62 2.78 21.61
N LYS A 81 -13.71 2.34 22.49
CA LYS A 81 -13.31 3.11 23.68
C LYS A 81 -12.67 4.44 23.27
N VAL A 82 -11.77 4.42 22.29
CA VAL A 82 -11.11 5.64 21.78
C VAL A 82 -12.12 6.57 21.11
N LEU A 83 -12.98 6.04 20.22
CA LEU A 83 -14.04 6.82 19.59
C LEU A 83 -14.94 7.50 20.62
N ASN A 84 -15.41 6.76 21.63
CA ASN A 84 -16.27 7.28 22.67
C ASN A 84 -15.57 8.31 23.56
N GLY A 85 -14.29 8.11 23.88
CA GLY A 85 -13.50 9.07 24.66
C GLY A 85 -13.37 10.41 23.95
N LEU A 86 -12.99 10.40 22.67
CA LEU A 86 -12.89 11.61 21.85
C LEU A 86 -14.25 12.27 21.67
N LYS A 87 -15.31 11.48 21.43
CA LYS A 87 -16.66 12.01 21.22
C LYS A 87 -17.23 12.67 22.47
N LYS A 88 -16.96 12.12 23.67
CA LYS A 88 -17.36 12.71 24.95
C LYS A 88 -16.73 14.08 25.20
N ASN A 89 -15.52 14.29 24.69
CA ASN A 89 -14.82 15.58 24.77
C ASN A 89 -15.27 16.57 23.68
N GLY A 90 -16.33 16.26 22.93
CA GLY A 90 -16.92 17.16 21.92
C GLY A 90 -16.27 17.11 20.54
N TYR A 91 -15.26 16.26 20.33
CA TYR A 91 -14.56 16.18 19.05
C TYR A 91 -15.34 15.37 18.00
N GLU A 92 -15.15 15.74 16.73
CA GLU A 92 -15.60 14.92 15.61
C GLU A 92 -14.60 13.77 15.38
N VAL A 93 -15.12 12.58 15.09
CA VAL A 93 -14.31 11.38 14.88
C VAL A 93 -14.84 10.56 13.72
N TYR A 94 -13.93 10.04 12.92
CA TYR A 94 -14.23 9.23 11.74
C TYR A 94 -13.28 8.04 11.68
N LEU A 95 -13.80 6.89 11.26
CA LEU A 95 -12.99 5.78 10.80
C LEU A 95 -12.62 6.01 9.34
N VAL A 96 -11.38 5.72 8.96
CA VAL A 96 -10.86 6.07 7.63
C VAL A 96 -9.94 5.00 7.07
N GLY A 97 -9.73 5.01 5.75
CA GLY A 97 -8.69 4.20 5.13
C GLY A 97 -9.08 2.75 4.89
N GLY A 98 -8.13 1.85 5.12
CA GLY A 98 -8.27 0.42 4.83
C GLY A 98 -9.37 -0.25 5.65
N CYS A 99 -9.63 0.24 6.87
CA CYS A 99 -10.63 -0.34 7.75
C CYS A 99 -12.05 -0.18 7.19
N VAL A 100 -12.42 1.01 6.71
CA VAL A 100 -13.74 1.29 6.13
C VAL A 100 -13.98 0.44 4.88
N ARG A 101 -12.98 0.37 4.00
CA ARG A 101 -13.01 -0.46 2.80
C ARG A 101 -13.21 -1.94 3.13
N ASP A 102 -12.43 -2.47 4.07
CA ASP A 102 -12.48 -3.88 4.42
C ASP A 102 -13.82 -4.23 5.08
N LEU A 103 -14.37 -3.33 5.93
CA LEU A 103 -15.70 -3.49 6.50
C LEU A 103 -16.80 -3.53 5.42
N ILE A 104 -16.75 -2.64 4.43
CA ILE A 104 -17.72 -2.63 3.30
C ILE A 104 -17.63 -3.94 2.49
N LEU A 105 -16.41 -4.47 2.32
CA LEU A 105 -16.16 -5.75 1.67
C LEU A 105 -16.46 -6.97 2.55
N LYS A 106 -16.98 -6.76 3.78
CA LYS A 106 -17.24 -7.81 4.78
C LYS A 106 -15.98 -8.64 5.12
N ARG A 107 -14.82 -7.99 5.08
CA ARG A 107 -13.53 -8.56 5.46
C ARG A 107 -13.09 -8.03 6.82
N ILE A 108 -12.20 -8.76 7.46
CA ILE A 108 -11.62 -8.35 8.74
C ILE A 108 -10.57 -7.25 8.49
N PRO A 109 -10.74 -6.04 9.05
CA PRO A 109 -9.72 -5.00 8.99
C PRO A 109 -8.44 -5.46 9.70
N LYS A 110 -7.28 -5.06 9.16
CA LYS A 110 -6.00 -5.29 9.83
C LYS A 110 -5.84 -4.38 11.04
N ASP A 111 -6.12 -3.10 10.84
CA ASP A 111 -5.97 -1.99 11.76
C ASP A 111 -7.22 -1.09 11.67
N PHE A 112 -7.45 -0.29 12.72
CA PHE A 112 -8.52 0.70 12.75
C PHE A 112 -7.90 2.09 12.92
N ASP A 113 -7.89 2.84 11.83
CA ASP A 113 -7.41 4.22 11.82
C ASP A 113 -8.56 5.17 12.14
N ILE A 114 -8.36 6.02 13.16
CA ILE A 114 -9.29 7.08 13.53
C ILE A 114 -8.71 8.42 13.07
N ILE A 115 -9.54 9.28 12.48
CA ILE A 115 -9.23 10.70 12.30
C ILE A 115 -10.18 11.55 13.14
N THR A 116 -9.66 12.62 13.72
CA THR A 116 -10.41 13.52 14.60
C THR A 116 -10.16 14.99 14.31
N SER A 117 -11.13 15.83 14.72
CA SER A 117 -10.97 17.30 14.75
C SER A 117 -10.07 17.78 15.88
N ALA A 118 -9.80 16.95 16.90
CA ALA A 118 -8.86 17.29 17.97
C ALA A 118 -7.44 17.45 17.43
N GLU A 119 -6.65 18.36 18.01
CA GLU A 119 -5.21 18.40 17.81
C GLU A 119 -4.53 17.20 18.49
N LEU A 120 -3.38 16.76 17.98
CA LEU A 120 -2.66 15.63 18.57
C LEU A 120 -2.34 15.82 20.06
N LYS A 121 -2.03 17.06 20.48
CA LYS A 121 -1.80 17.39 21.89
C LYS A 121 -3.05 17.22 22.74
N GLU A 122 -4.23 17.51 22.20
CA GLU A 122 -5.51 17.31 22.87
C GLU A 122 -5.86 15.82 22.98
N VAL A 123 -5.55 15.04 21.94
CA VAL A 123 -5.68 13.57 21.99
C VAL A 123 -4.80 12.99 23.10
N VAL A 124 -3.56 13.45 23.24
CA VAL A 124 -2.67 13.01 24.33
C VAL A 124 -3.23 13.40 25.70
N ARG A 125 -3.84 14.58 25.85
CA ARG A 125 -4.49 14.97 27.12
C ARG A 125 -5.74 14.13 27.42
N ALA A 126 -6.45 13.68 26.38
CA ALA A 126 -7.68 12.90 26.52
C ALA A 126 -7.43 11.46 26.96
N PHE A 127 -6.22 10.91 26.75
CA PHE A 127 -5.89 9.51 27.05
C PHE A 127 -4.58 9.39 27.82
N SER A 128 -4.63 8.71 28.98
CA SER A 128 -3.46 8.53 29.86
C SER A 128 -2.31 7.76 29.22
N ARG A 129 -2.59 6.78 28.34
CA ARG A 129 -1.58 6.00 27.60
C ARG A 129 -1.61 6.33 26.12
N CYS A 130 -1.14 7.52 25.78
CA CYS A 130 -1.06 7.99 24.40
C CYS A 130 0.33 8.58 24.12
N GLU A 131 0.90 8.23 22.98
CA GLU A 131 2.18 8.77 22.52
C GLU A 131 2.05 9.31 21.09
N ILE A 132 2.80 10.37 20.77
CA ILE A 132 2.89 10.89 19.41
C ILE A 132 4.08 10.23 18.73
N VAL A 133 3.82 9.50 17.66
CA VAL A 133 4.83 8.79 16.85
C VAL A 133 4.94 9.46 15.49
N GLY A 134 6.17 9.51 14.96
CA GLY A 134 6.45 10.01 13.62
C GLY A 134 6.87 11.48 13.59
N LYS A 135 8.04 11.74 12.99
CA LYS A 135 8.58 13.11 12.84
C LYS A 135 7.92 13.88 11.70
N TRP A 136 7.75 13.20 10.56
CA TRP A 136 7.25 13.80 9.32
C TRP A 136 5.73 13.72 9.18
N PHE A 137 5.14 12.64 9.71
CA PHE A 137 3.71 12.39 9.76
C PHE A 137 3.31 12.02 11.19
N PRO A 138 3.14 13.00 12.09
CA PRO A 138 2.87 12.69 13.47
C PRO A 138 1.46 12.10 13.62
N ILE A 139 1.37 10.97 14.29
CA ILE A 139 0.13 10.27 14.63
C ILE A 139 0.14 9.92 16.11
N CYS A 140 -1.03 9.82 16.73
CA CYS A 140 -1.15 9.38 18.11
C CYS A 140 -1.37 7.87 18.16
N HIS A 141 -0.56 7.16 18.93
CA HIS A 141 -0.80 5.78 19.30
C HIS A 141 -1.47 5.73 20.67
N VAL A 142 -2.77 5.42 20.68
CA VAL A 142 -3.54 5.25 21.91
C VAL A 142 -3.53 3.79 22.31
N HIS A 143 -2.97 3.49 23.48
CA HIS A 143 -2.89 2.13 24.01
C HIS A 143 -4.14 1.80 24.82
N VAL A 144 -4.87 0.76 24.39
CA VAL A 144 -6.05 0.26 25.09
C VAL A 144 -5.87 -1.23 25.34
N GLY A 145 -5.40 -1.56 26.55
CA GLY A 145 -4.92 -2.92 26.87
C GLY A 145 -3.64 -3.22 26.08
N ASP A 146 -3.63 -4.34 25.38
CA ASP A 146 -2.52 -4.78 24.51
C ASP A 146 -2.71 -4.35 23.05
N THR A 147 -3.77 -3.59 22.74
CA THR A 147 -4.06 -3.10 21.39
C THR A 147 -3.69 -1.63 21.26
N ILE A 148 -3.03 -1.30 20.14
CA ILE A 148 -2.73 0.08 19.75
C ILE A 148 -3.79 0.52 18.74
N VAL A 149 -4.36 1.70 18.97
CA VAL A 149 -5.28 2.36 18.05
C VAL A 149 -4.63 3.64 17.53
N GLU A 150 -4.52 3.75 16.21
CA GLU A 150 -3.93 4.91 15.56
C GLU A 150 -4.96 6.05 15.44
N VAL A 151 -4.60 7.23 15.92
CA VAL A 151 -5.42 8.44 15.88
C VAL A 151 -4.66 9.55 15.18
N SER A 152 -5.24 10.07 14.10
CA SER A 152 -4.72 11.20 13.33
C SER A 152 -5.59 12.44 13.51
N SER A 153 -5.02 13.62 13.32
CA SER A 153 -5.75 14.90 13.35
C SER A 153 -5.88 15.48 11.95
N PHE A 154 -7.02 16.12 11.64
CA PHE A 154 -7.17 16.89 10.40
C PHE A 154 -6.11 18.00 10.25
N SER A 155 -5.70 18.62 11.37
CA SER A 155 -4.73 19.72 11.41
C SER A 155 -3.32 19.29 11.05
N THR A 156 -2.97 18.03 11.32
CA THR A 156 -1.63 17.49 11.04
C THR A 156 -1.37 17.28 9.54
N THR A 157 -2.42 17.06 8.77
CA THR A 157 -2.36 16.96 7.30
C THR A 157 -2.07 18.32 6.61
N GLY A 158 -1.76 19.38 7.37
CA GLY A 158 -1.59 20.76 6.88
C GLY A 158 -0.16 21.21 6.51
N ARG A 159 0.87 20.35 6.48
CA ARG A 159 2.18 20.79 5.96
C ARG A 159 2.16 20.87 4.44
N LYS A 160 2.45 22.08 3.93
CA LYS A 160 2.51 22.54 2.54
C LYS A 160 3.12 21.52 1.55
N PHE A 161 2.35 20.52 1.12
CA PHE A 161 2.61 19.86 -0.15
C PHE A 161 2.32 20.88 -1.26
N LYS A 162 3.26 21.05 -2.19
CA LYS A 162 3.22 22.07 -3.27
C LYS A 162 1.79 22.19 -3.82
N VAL A 163 1.23 23.38 -3.62
CA VAL A 163 -0.19 23.71 -3.78
C VAL A 163 -0.62 23.77 -5.25
N ASP A 164 0.33 23.78 -6.20
CA ASP A 164 0.00 24.19 -7.57
C ASP A 164 -0.73 23.14 -8.42
N LEU A 165 -0.72 21.86 -8.05
CA LEU A 165 -1.32 20.77 -8.86
C LEU A 165 -2.62 20.19 -8.28
N ARG A 166 -3.00 20.54 -7.05
CA ARG A 166 -4.26 20.05 -6.44
C ARG A 166 -5.45 20.98 -6.67
N ASN A 167 -5.20 22.17 -7.22
CA ASN A 167 -6.22 23.18 -7.49
C ASN A 167 -7.15 22.83 -8.67
N ASP A 168 -6.78 21.85 -9.50
CA ASP A 168 -7.63 21.38 -10.61
C ASP A 168 -8.81 20.52 -10.13
N ILE A 169 -8.79 20.03 -8.87
CA ILE A 169 -9.93 19.34 -8.27
C ILE A 169 -10.75 20.39 -7.52
N ILE A 170 -11.75 20.93 -8.21
CA ILE A 170 -12.61 22.00 -7.71
C ILE A 170 -13.51 21.46 -6.58
N CYS A 171 -13.53 22.13 -5.42
CA CYS A 171 -14.56 21.89 -4.39
C CYS A 171 -15.92 22.24 -5.02
N PRO A 172 -16.96 21.41 -4.88
CA PRO A 172 -18.31 21.83 -5.22
C PRO A 172 -18.64 23.17 -4.55
N ILE A 173 -19.32 24.05 -5.28
CA ILE A 173 -19.52 25.47 -4.94
C ILE A 173 -20.29 25.64 -3.61
N ASP A 174 -21.12 24.65 -3.23
CA ASP A 174 -21.89 24.60 -1.97
C ASP A 174 -21.24 23.72 -0.89
N CYS A 175 -19.92 23.84 -0.67
CA CYS A 175 -19.23 23.01 0.33
C CYS A 175 -19.22 23.63 1.75
N ASP A 176 -19.86 22.94 2.71
CA ASP A 176 -19.73 23.23 4.15
C ASP A 176 -18.26 23.12 4.57
N GLU A 177 -17.82 23.95 5.52
CA GLU A 177 -16.43 24.00 6.00
C GLU A 177 -15.96 22.62 6.47
N LYS A 178 -16.87 21.87 7.11
CA LYS A 178 -16.57 20.51 7.57
C LYS A 178 -16.39 19.52 6.44
N ASP A 179 -17.20 19.62 5.39
CA ASP A 179 -17.06 18.78 4.21
C ASP A 179 -15.78 19.12 3.44
N TYR A 180 -15.39 20.40 3.38
CA TYR A 180 -14.11 20.82 2.81
C TYR A 180 -12.93 20.19 3.54
N VAL A 181 -12.92 20.19 4.88
CA VAL A 181 -11.85 19.58 5.68
C VAL A 181 -11.76 18.07 5.46
N ARG A 182 -12.91 17.38 5.43
CA ARG A 182 -12.98 15.92 5.16
C ARG A 182 -12.47 15.59 3.76
N TRP A 183 -12.94 16.32 2.75
CA TRP A 183 -12.51 16.18 1.36
C TRP A 183 -11.01 16.43 1.20
N LYS A 184 -10.48 17.50 1.80
CA LYS A 184 -9.05 17.83 1.78
C LYS A 184 -8.19 16.72 2.38
N ASN A 185 -8.66 16.06 3.44
CA ASN A 185 -7.97 14.88 3.98
C ASN A 185 -7.98 13.71 2.98
N CYS A 186 -9.12 13.45 2.33
CA CYS A 186 -9.25 12.39 1.34
C CYS A 186 -8.30 12.58 0.15
N LEU A 187 -8.08 13.83 -0.29
CA LEU A 187 -7.15 14.18 -1.36
C LEU A 187 -5.68 13.84 -1.08
N GLN A 188 -5.30 13.72 0.20
CA GLN A 188 -3.92 13.39 0.58
C GLN A 188 -3.65 11.89 0.61
N ARG A 189 -4.70 11.08 0.41
CA ARG A 189 -4.61 9.63 0.43
C ARG A 189 -4.13 9.08 -0.90
N ASP A 190 -3.67 7.83 -0.85
CA ASP A 190 -3.05 7.15 -1.98
C ASP A 190 -4.08 6.70 -3.03
N PHE A 191 -5.15 6.02 -2.60
CA PHE A 191 -6.15 5.40 -3.47
C PHE A 191 -7.58 5.81 -3.12
N THR A 192 -8.44 5.88 -4.14
CA THR A 192 -9.86 6.26 -4.02
C THR A 192 -10.60 5.38 -3.01
N ILE A 193 -10.36 4.07 -3.07
CA ILE A 193 -10.93 3.07 -2.15
C ILE A 193 -10.49 3.22 -0.70
N ASN A 194 -9.36 3.89 -0.43
CA ASN A 194 -8.90 4.22 0.92
C ASN A 194 -9.32 5.64 1.33
N GLY A 195 -9.96 6.39 0.44
CA GLY A 195 -10.50 7.74 0.67
C GLY A 195 -11.89 7.75 1.30
N LEU A 196 -12.41 6.61 1.74
CA LEU A 196 -13.71 6.52 2.39
C LEU A 196 -13.61 6.90 3.86
N MET A 197 -14.60 7.65 4.35
CA MET A 197 -14.71 8.04 5.76
C MET A 197 -16.03 7.57 6.34
N PHE A 198 -16.01 6.98 7.53
CA PHE A 198 -17.21 6.48 8.20
C PHE A 198 -17.39 7.17 9.55
N ASP A 199 -18.56 7.77 9.76
CA ASP A 199 -19.00 8.28 11.07
C ASP A 199 -19.88 7.23 11.77
N PRO A 200 -19.38 6.57 12.83
CA PRO A 200 -20.13 5.53 13.55
C PRO A 200 -21.30 6.06 14.39
N TYR A 201 -21.35 7.37 14.66
CA TYR A 201 -22.41 8.00 15.44
C TYR A 201 -23.55 8.48 14.55
N LYS A 202 -23.22 9.18 13.45
CA LYS A 202 -24.21 9.58 12.44
C LYS A 202 -24.63 8.43 11.54
N ARG A 203 -23.87 7.33 11.54
CA ARG A 203 -24.12 6.15 10.70
C ARG A 203 -24.05 6.48 9.21
N ILE A 204 -23.16 7.40 8.82
CA ILE A 204 -22.98 7.89 7.45
C ILE A 204 -21.57 7.54 6.96
N VAL A 205 -21.48 7.09 5.71
CA VAL A 205 -20.22 6.97 4.96
C VAL A 205 -20.13 8.10 3.96
N TYR A 206 -19.01 8.82 4.01
CA TYR A 206 -18.67 9.88 3.08
C TYR A 206 -17.74 9.32 1.99
N ASP A 207 -18.14 9.47 0.74
CA ASP A 207 -17.34 9.16 -0.43
C ASP A 207 -17.22 10.42 -1.30
N TYR A 208 -16.05 11.03 -1.22
CA TYR A 208 -15.73 12.23 -1.99
C TYR A 208 -15.01 11.93 -3.30
N MET A 209 -14.40 10.74 -3.42
CA MET A 209 -13.43 10.40 -4.48
C MET A 209 -13.95 9.34 -5.45
N GLY A 210 -15.18 8.83 -5.25
CA GLY A 210 -15.75 7.73 -6.02
C GLY A 210 -15.18 6.36 -5.61
N GLY A 211 -14.71 6.22 -4.37
CA GLY A 211 -14.14 4.98 -3.84
C GLY A 211 -15.13 3.82 -3.86
N LEU A 212 -16.42 4.07 -3.62
CA LEU A 212 -17.46 3.03 -3.64
C LEU A 212 -17.67 2.44 -5.03
N GLU A 213 -17.58 3.26 -6.07
CA GLU A 213 -17.68 2.77 -7.45
C GLU A 213 -16.48 1.91 -7.83
N ASP A 214 -15.29 2.30 -7.39
CA ASP A 214 -14.07 1.54 -7.62
C ASP A 214 -14.07 0.21 -6.85
N ILE A 215 -14.62 0.18 -5.64
CA ILE A 215 -14.89 -1.07 -4.91
C ILE A 215 -15.85 -1.96 -5.70
N LYS A 216 -16.98 -1.43 -6.17
CA LYS A 216 -17.96 -2.19 -6.99
C LYS A 216 -17.34 -2.72 -8.28
N LYS A 217 -16.49 -1.94 -8.93
CA LYS A 217 -15.79 -2.30 -10.18
C LYS A 217 -14.53 -3.14 -9.94
N ALA A 218 -14.17 -3.43 -8.68
CA ALA A 218 -12.93 -4.09 -8.26
C ALA A 218 -11.67 -3.46 -8.89
N LYS A 219 -11.57 -2.13 -8.84
CA LYS A 219 -10.47 -1.35 -9.42
C LYS A 219 -9.65 -0.64 -8.36
N VAL A 220 -8.33 -0.63 -8.55
CA VAL A 220 -7.41 0.24 -7.80
C VAL A 220 -7.11 1.46 -8.66
N ARG A 221 -7.53 2.63 -8.17
CA ARG A 221 -7.28 3.96 -8.75
C ARG A 221 -6.65 4.86 -7.70
N THR A 222 -5.67 5.65 -8.11
CA THR A 222 -5.06 6.69 -7.27
C THR A 222 -5.99 7.88 -7.11
N VAL A 223 -5.93 8.60 -5.99
CA VAL A 223 -6.78 9.79 -5.77
C VAL A 223 -6.44 10.92 -6.75
N ILE A 224 -5.14 11.22 -6.87
CA ILE A 224 -4.59 12.12 -7.87
C ILE A 224 -4.06 11.32 -9.08
N PRO A 225 -3.82 11.95 -10.24
CA PRO A 225 -3.25 11.28 -11.41
C PRO A 225 -2.02 10.44 -11.05
N ALA A 226 -1.96 9.21 -11.53
CA ALA A 226 -1.03 8.19 -11.03
C ALA A 226 0.43 8.60 -11.25
N GLY A 227 0.73 9.30 -12.34
CA GLY A 227 2.06 9.84 -12.62
C GLY A 227 2.57 10.79 -11.53
N ILE A 228 1.72 11.71 -11.07
CA ILE A 228 2.06 12.65 -10.00
C ILE A 228 2.14 11.91 -8.66
N SER A 229 1.16 11.06 -8.38
CA SER A 229 1.08 10.31 -7.12
C SER A 229 2.33 9.48 -6.84
N PHE A 230 2.84 8.78 -7.84
CA PHE A 230 4.02 7.93 -7.70
C PHE A 230 5.33 8.70 -7.68
N GLN A 231 5.36 9.93 -8.22
CA GLN A 231 6.50 10.83 -8.08
C GLN A 231 6.55 11.46 -6.68
N GLU A 232 5.41 11.83 -6.10
CA GLU A 232 5.32 12.31 -4.71
C GLU A 232 5.80 11.24 -3.74
N ASP A 233 5.33 10.01 -3.89
CA ASP A 233 5.69 8.89 -3.04
C ASP A 233 5.74 7.56 -3.82
N CYS A 234 6.96 7.13 -4.15
CA CYS A 234 7.17 5.89 -4.90
C CYS A 234 6.75 4.63 -4.14
N ALA A 235 6.62 4.67 -2.79
CA ALA A 235 6.07 3.55 -2.03
C ALA A 235 4.61 3.24 -2.42
N ARG A 236 3.87 4.22 -2.96
CA ARG A 236 2.50 4.00 -3.45
C ARG A 236 2.44 2.96 -4.57
N ILE A 237 3.51 2.75 -5.35
CA ILE A 237 3.56 1.66 -6.34
C ILE A 237 3.46 0.29 -5.65
N LEU A 238 4.26 0.06 -4.60
CA LEU A 238 4.22 -1.17 -3.82
C LEU A 238 2.88 -1.32 -3.11
N ARG A 239 2.36 -0.24 -2.52
CA ARG A 239 1.03 -0.24 -1.88
C ARG A 239 -0.08 -0.60 -2.87
N ALA A 240 0.00 -0.12 -4.12
CA ALA A 240 -0.95 -0.47 -5.18
C ALA A 240 -0.95 -1.97 -5.44
N VAL A 241 0.25 -2.57 -5.58
CA VAL A 241 0.44 -4.01 -5.76
C VAL A 241 -0.13 -4.80 -4.59
N ARG A 242 0.21 -4.40 -3.36
CA ARG A 242 -0.29 -5.02 -2.14
C ARG A 242 -1.82 -5.01 -2.09
N ILE A 243 -2.46 -3.86 -2.34
CA ILE A 243 -3.91 -3.72 -2.28
C ILE A 243 -4.58 -4.54 -3.39
N ALA A 244 -4.03 -4.48 -4.61
CA ALA A 244 -4.54 -5.26 -5.73
C ALA A 244 -4.47 -6.77 -5.46
N ALA A 245 -3.34 -7.26 -4.90
CA ALA A 245 -3.16 -8.65 -4.54
C ALA A 245 -4.12 -9.09 -3.43
N ARG A 246 -4.15 -8.37 -2.31
CA ARG A 246 -4.99 -8.68 -1.14
C ARG A 246 -6.47 -8.69 -1.48
N LEU A 247 -6.95 -7.73 -2.27
CA LEU A 247 -8.37 -7.59 -2.59
C LEU A 247 -8.79 -8.35 -3.85
N GLY A 248 -7.84 -8.79 -4.68
CA GLY A 248 -8.13 -9.35 -6.01
C GLY A 248 -8.56 -8.27 -7.02
N PHE A 249 -8.20 -7.01 -6.78
CA PHE A 249 -8.60 -5.89 -7.63
C PHE A 249 -7.65 -5.72 -8.82
N ARG A 250 -8.15 -5.11 -9.89
CA ARG A 250 -7.37 -4.80 -11.10
C ARG A 250 -6.97 -3.32 -11.10
N PHE A 251 -5.79 -3.02 -11.61
CA PHE A 251 -5.42 -1.62 -11.86
C PHE A 251 -6.27 -1.00 -12.96
N THR A 252 -6.55 0.29 -12.84
CA THR A 252 -7.01 1.09 -13.98
C THR A 252 -5.93 1.14 -15.07
N ARG A 253 -6.31 1.49 -16.31
CA ARG A 253 -5.35 1.57 -17.43
C ARG A 253 -4.22 2.56 -17.13
N GLU A 254 -4.57 3.72 -16.59
CA GLU A 254 -3.63 4.77 -16.18
C GLU A 254 -2.68 4.27 -15.08
N THR A 255 -3.22 3.73 -13.98
CA THR A 255 -2.41 3.22 -12.87
C THR A 255 -1.47 2.11 -13.35
N ALA A 256 -1.94 1.17 -14.18
CA ALA A 256 -1.12 0.10 -14.74
C ALA A 256 0.04 0.62 -15.61
N HIS A 257 -0.21 1.67 -16.40
CA HIS A 257 0.79 2.30 -17.24
C HIS A 257 1.91 2.92 -16.40
N PHE A 258 1.55 3.73 -15.40
CA PHE A 258 2.53 4.39 -14.54
C PHE A 258 3.25 3.46 -13.57
N VAL A 259 2.60 2.38 -13.08
CA VAL A 259 3.27 1.34 -12.28
C VAL A 259 4.44 0.73 -13.06
N LYS A 260 4.29 0.49 -14.37
CA LYS A 260 5.36 -0.05 -15.20
C LYS A 260 6.44 0.99 -15.47
N ASN A 261 6.05 2.18 -15.93
CA ASN A 261 7.00 3.19 -16.41
C ASN A 261 7.83 3.81 -15.27
N LEU A 262 7.22 4.00 -14.09
CA LEU A 262 7.87 4.59 -12.92
C LEU A 262 8.46 3.56 -11.96
N SER A 263 8.53 2.29 -12.36
CA SER A 263 9.11 1.19 -11.57
C SER A 263 10.54 1.48 -11.10
N HIS A 264 11.34 2.15 -11.93
CA HIS A 264 12.72 2.54 -11.62
C HIS A 264 12.82 3.49 -10.41
N LEU A 265 11.77 4.24 -10.07
CA LEU A 265 11.76 5.12 -8.90
C LEU A 265 11.83 4.34 -7.58
N LEU A 266 11.47 3.06 -7.57
CA LEU A 266 11.58 2.21 -6.38
C LEU A 266 13.01 2.07 -5.89
N LEU A 267 14.01 2.24 -6.76
CA LEU A 267 15.43 2.22 -6.38
C LEU A 267 15.83 3.40 -5.50
N ARG A 268 15.01 4.47 -5.45
CA ARG A 268 15.21 5.63 -4.58
C ARG A 268 14.65 5.43 -3.17
N LEU A 269 13.85 4.37 -2.96
CA LEU A 269 13.20 4.13 -1.69
C LEU A 269 14.18 3.52 -0.68
N ASP A 270 14.13 3.97 0.57
CA ASP A 270 14.93 3.38 1.64
C ASP A 270 14.59 1.91 1.86
N LYS A 271 15.62 1.08 2.09
CA LYS A 271 15.48 -0.37 2.31
C LYS A 271 14.44 -0.74 3.37
N PRO A 272 14.34 -0.07 4.55
CA PRO A 272 13.31 -0.39 5.55
C PRO A 272 11.89 -0.25 5.02
N ARG A 273 11.66 0.74 4.14
CA ARG A 273 10.35 1.00 3.57
C ARG A 273 9.97 -0.03 2.50
N ILE A 274 10.96 -0.50 1.73
CA ILE A 274 10.79 -1.64 0.80
C ILE A 274 10.44 -2.89 1.60
N MET A 275 11.23 -3.20 2.62
CA MET A 275 11.03 -4.37 3.49
C MET A 275 9.66 -4.36 4.15
N MET A 276 9.21 -3.20 4.66
CA MET A 276 7.88 -3.05 5.23
C MET A 276 6.78 -3.43 4.24
N GLU A 277 6.80 -2.90 3.01
CA GLU A 277 5.79 -3.23 1.99
C GLU A 277 5.87 -4.69 1.53
N MET A 278 7.08 -5.26 1.41
CA MET A 278 7.27 -6.68 1.09
C MET A 278 6.71 -7.59 2.18
N ASN A 279 6.99 -7.29 3.45
CA ASN A 279 6.44 -8.03 4.58
C ASN A 279 4.91 -7.95 4.58
N TYR A 280 4.33 -6.79 4.28
CA TYR A 280 2.87 -6.67 4.15
C TYR A 280 2.28 -7.48 2.99
N MET A 281 3.00 -7.67 1.89
CA MET A 281 2.54 -8.51 0.78
C MET A 281 2.55 -9.99 1.11
N LEU A 282 3.58 -10.44 1.85
CA LEU A 282 3.84 -11.86 2.10
C LEU A 282 3.19 -12.39 3.39
N ALA A 283 2.99 -11.54 4.40
CA ALA A 283 2.58 -11.99 5.74
C ALA A 283 1.05 -12.13 5.95
N TYR A 284 0.24 -11.65 5.00
CA TYR A 284 -1.20 -11.41 5.20
C TYR A 284 -2.10 -12.26 4.29
N GLY A 285 -1.62 -13.41 3.83
CA GLY A 285 -2.42 -14.34 3.01
C GLY A 285 -2.62 -13.91 1.56
N SER A 286 -1.68 -13.14 1.01
CA SER A 286 -1.72 -12.67 -0.38
C SER A 286 -0.37 -12.72 -1.08
N ALA A 287 0.54 -13.57 -0.61
CA ALA A 287 1.91 -13.68 -1.07
C ALA A 287 1.98 -14.14 -2.54
N GLU A 288 1.24 -15.19 -2.90
CA GLU A 288 1.23 -15.72 -4.27
C GLU A 288 0.73 -14.66 -5.25
N ALA A 289 -0.41 -14.05 -4.93
CA ALA A 289 -1.01 -13.00 -5.74
C ALA A 289 -0.09 -11.79 -5.89
N SER A 290 0.59 -11.39 -4.82
CA SER A 290 1.55 -10.28 -4.82
C SER A 290 2.72 -10.57 -5.76
N LEU A 291 3.33 -11.75 -5.66
CA LEU A 291 4.44 -12.14 -6.54
C LEU A 291 4.04 -12.19 -8.01
N ARG A 292 2.84 -12.68 -8.33
CA ARG A 292 2.32 -12.66 -9.71
C ARG A 292 2.17 -11.24 -10.25
N ILE A 293 1.68 -10.30 -9.45
CA ILE A 293 1.55 -8.90 -9.87
C ILE A 293 2.93 -8.26 -10.02
N LEU A 294 3.85 -8.47 -9.07
CA LEU A 294 5.23 -7.98 -9.17
C LEU A 294 5.90 -8.49 -10.44
N TRP A 295 5.74 -9.77 -10.78
CA TRP A 295 6.28 -10.36 -12.00
C TRP A 295 5.66 -9.76 -13.26
N LYS A 296 4.33 -9.63 -13.28
CA LYS A 296 3.58 -9.06 -14.41
C LYS A 296 4.06 -7.66 -14.79
N PHE A 297 4.37 -6.83 -13.81
CA PHE A 297 4.84 -5.45 -14.01
C PHE A 297 6.36 -5.29 -14.08
N GLY A 298 7.13 -6.37 -13.88
CA GLY A 298 8.61 -6.32 -13.89
C GLY A 298 9.22 -5.76 -12.61
N LEU A 299 8.43 -5.61 -11.55
CA LEU A 299 8.90 -5.12 -10.25
C LEU A 299 9.69 -6.20 -9.50
N LEU A 300 9.41 -7.48 -9.79
CA LEU A 300 10.10 -8.60 -9.14
C LEU A 300 11.61 -8.59 -9.44
N GLU A 301 12.01 -8.18 -10.65
CA GLU A 301 13.43 -8.10 -11.06
C GLU A 301 14.21 -7.08 -10.24
N LEU A 302 13.54 -6.00 -9.79
CA LEU A 302 14.14 -4.93 -9.00
C LEU A 302 14.23 -5.31 -7.51
N LEU A 303 13.20 -5.98 -6.99
CA LEU A 303 13.05 -6.23 -5.55
C LEU A 303 13.62 -7.59 -5.12
N LEU A 304 13.44 -8.61 -5.95
CA LEU A 304 13.74 -10.02 -5.65
C LEU A 304 14.43 -10.67 -6.87
N PRO A 305 15.67 -10.25 -7.19
CA PRO A 305 16.34 -10.66 -8.43
C PRO A 305 16.58 -12.17 -8.53
N ILE A 306 16.81 -12.85 -7.39
CA ILE A 306 17.02 -14.30 -7.35
C ILE A 306 15.74 -15.05 -7.76
N GLN A 307 14.60 -14.62 -7.23
CA GLN A 307 13.29 -15.19 -7.51
C GLN A 307 12.86 -14.87 -8.95
N ALA A 308 13.18 -13.67 -9.45
CA ALA A 308 12.97 -13.33 -10.85
C ALA A 308 13.81 -14.22 -11.79
N ALA A 309 15.08 -14.46 -11.48
CA ALA A 309 15.93 -15.36 -12.26
C ALA A 309 15.40 -16.80 -12.28
N TYR A 310 14.84 -17.28 -11.15
CA TYR A 310 14.15 -18.58 -11.10
C TYR A 310 12.97 -18.64 -12.07
N PHE A 311 12.13 -17.60 -12.12
CA PHE A 311 10.99 -17.53 -13.05
C PHE A 311 11.45 -17.55 -14.51
N VAL A 312 12.50 -16.80 -14.84
CA VAL A 312 13.06 -16.78 -16.21
C VAL A 312 13.61 -18.15 -16.59
N ARG A 313 14.34 -18.82 -15.69
CA ARG A 313 14.94 -20.15 -15.93
C ARG A 313 13.88 -21.22 -16.21
N ASP A 314 12.77 -21.20 -15.49
CA ASP A 314 11.63 -22.12 -15.70
C ASP A 314 10.76 -21.74 -16.92
N GLY A 315 11.12 -20.70 -17.68
CA GLY A 315 10.34 -20.23 -18.83
C GLY A 315 8.99 -19.63 -18.45
N PHE A 316 8.88 -19.10 -17.22
CA PHE A 316 7.63 -18.56 -16.68
C PHE A 316 7.34 -17.16 -17.23
N LYS A 317 6.43 -17.07 -18.20
CA LYS A 317 6.10 -15.79 -18.86
C LYS A 317 5.39 -14.82 -17.89
N ARG A 318 5.53 -13.50 -18.11
CA ARG A 318 4.95 -12.45 -17.23
C ARG A 318 3.42 -12.48 -17.08
N ARG A 319 2.70 -13.08 -18.04
CA ARG A 319 1.23 -13.24 -18.02
C ARG A 319 0.80 -14.69 -17.81
N ASP A 320 1.73 -15.54 -17.40
CA ASP A 320 1.47 -16.95 -17.23
C ASP A 320 0.54 -17.20 -16.03
N LYS A 321 -0.40 -18.11 -16.22
CA LYS A 321 -1.34 -18.56 -15.19
C LYS A 321 -0.92 -19.88 -14.55
N ARG A 322 0.11 -20.54 -15.10
CA ARG A 322 0.68 -21.75 -14.52
C ARG A 322 1.18 -21.47 -13.09
N SER A 323 1.33 -22.54 -12.31
CA SER A 323 2.00 -22.48 -11.02
C SER A 323 3.42 -23.06 -11.15
N ASN A 324 4.29 -22.69 -10.22
CA ASN A 324 5.61 -23.28 -10.03
C ASN A 324 5.81 -23.59 -8.54
N MET A 325 6.93 -24.23 -8.18
CA MET A 325 7.17 -24.64 -6.80
C MET A 325 7.09 -23.45 -5.82
N LEU A 326 7.67 -22.30 -6.19
CA LEU A 326 7.66 -21.09 -5.35
C LEU A 326 6.22 -20.56 -5.15
N LEU A 327 5.43 -20.48 -6.22
CA LEU A 327 4.05 -20.02 -6.15
C LEU A 327 3.17 -21.01 -5.37
N CYS A 328 3.38 -22.32 -5.54
CA CYS A 328 2.68 -23.33 -4.75
C CYS A 328 2.99 -23.23 -3.25
N LEU A 329 4.25 -22.96 -2.88
CA LEU A 329 4.64 -22.73 -1.49
C LEU A 329 3.87 -21.54 -0.90
N PHE A 330 3.88 -20.40 -1.58
CA PHE A 330 3.18 -19.21 -1.13
C PHE A 330 1.66 -19.38 -1.14
N SER A 331 1.10 -20.11 -2.11
CA SER A 331 -0.33 -20.45 -2.16
C SER A 331 -0.78 -21.27 -0.95
N ASN A 332 0.07 -22.21 -0.49
CA ASN A 332 -0.22 -22.99 0.70
C ASN A 332 -0.02 -22.19 1.98
N LEU A 333 0.99 -21.31 2.03
CA LEU A 333 1.16 -20.38 3.13
C LEU A 333 -0.04 -19.43 3.24
N ASP A 334 -0.53 -18.93 2.11
CA ASP A 334 -1.65 -17.99 2.07
C ASP A 334 -2.96 -18.57 2.64
N LYS A 335 -3.12 -19.90 2.65
CA LYS A 335 -4.26 -20.57 3.30
C LYS A 335 -4.18 -20.58 4.83
N LEU A 336 -2.98 -20.43 5.38
CA LEU A 336 -2.72 -20.46 6.82
C LEU A 336 -2.69 -19.06 7.44
N LEU A 337 -2.51 -18.03 6.62
CA LEU A 337 -2.34 -16.64 7.05
C LEU A 337 -3.58 -15.81 6.74
N ALA A 338 -3.87 -14.84 7.59
CA ALA A 338 -4.98 -13.91 7.42
C ALA A 338 -4.65 -12.54 8.04
N PRO A 339 -5.43 -11.48 7.77
CA PRO A 339 -5.27 -10.17 8.42
C PRO A 339 -5.22 -10.20 9.95
N ASP A 340 -6.05 -11.05 10.56
CA ASP A 340 -6.13 -11.31 12.00
C ASP A 340 -5.09 -12.32 12.50
N ARG A 341 -4.47 -13.08 11.59
CA ARG A 341 -3.46 -14.10 11.86
C ARG A 341 -2.29 -13.95 10.89
N PRO A 342 -1.54 -12.82 10.97
CA PRO A 342 -0.39 -12.65 10.12
C PRO A 342 0.70 -13.64 10.51
N CYS A 343 1.57 -13.97 9.56
CA CYS A 343 2.80 -14.63 9.95
C CYS A 343 3.62 -13.63 10.78
N HIS A 344 4.26 -14.07 11.87
CA HIS A 344 5.09 -13.19 12.69
C HIS A 344 6.05 -12.37 11.80
N SER A 345 6.33 -11.12 12.22
CA SER A 345 7.07 -10.09 11.46
C SER A 345 8.50 -10.45 11.08
N SER A 346 8.96 -11.66 11.39
CA SER A 346 10.33 -12.16 11.26
C SER A 346 10.41 -13.44 10.43
N LEU A 347 9.50 -13.67 9.49
CA LEU A 347 9.62 -14.81 8.57
C LEU A 347 10.77 -14.64 7.55
N TRP A 348 11.40 -13.45 7.51
CA TRP A 348 12.53 -13.11 6.65
C TRP A 348 13.50 -12.17 7.35
#